data_AF-A0A182SG23-F1
#
_entry.id   AF-A0A182SG23-F1
#
_cell.length_a   1.000
_cell.length_b   1.000
_cell.length_c   1.000
_cell.angle_alpha   90.00
_cell.angle_beta   90.00
_cell.angle_gamma   90.00
#
_symmetry.space_group_name_H-M   'P 1'
#
loop_
_entity.id
_entity.type
_entity.pdbx_description
1 polymer ?
#
loop_
_entity_poly.entity_id
_entity_poly.type
_entity_poly.pdbx_seq_one_letter_code
_entity_poly.pdbx_strand_id
1 'polypeptide(L)'
;ASPLNCYFRQYCSAFGDTDSFFGSRGSFLDFKPVSGSFQVNPPYCEELIDASLQHIDRLLTDSADALSFIVFLQEWKDPPLKCLSKIEDSPYKRKQVVVMGMEHEYRHGLQHCIPKSEVNFKSIVGTMVVWLQNAAGYARWAPTETRVDALLEAFRPGRERDRDKATATTVPVQPSCSASASSPDVVTAGNSSAPGEIPATGPGKPSTPATV
;
A
#
# COMPACT_ATOMS: atom_id res chain seq x y z
N ALA A 1 20.16 -4.28 -1.34
CA ALA A 1 20.63 -2.91 -1.65
C ALA A 1 22.16 -2.92 -1.75
N SER A 2 22.80 -1.78 -1.95
CA SER A 2 24.25 -1.58 -1.86
C SER A 2 24.55 -0.20 -1.25
N PRO A 3 25.80 0.11 -0.88
CA PRO A 3 26.20 1.45 -0.39
C PRO A 3 25.82 2.59 -1.34
N LEU A 4 25.66 2.29 -2.63
CA LEU A 4 25.36 3.26 -3.70
C LEU A 4 23.86 3.48 -3.94
N ASN A 5 22.99 2.63 -3.39
CA ASN A 5 21.54 2.69 -3.61
C ASN A 5 20.64 2.46 -2.38
N CYS A 6 21.21 2.27 -1.19
CA CYS A 6 20.44 2.18 0.04
C CYS A 6 19.75 3.51 0.40
N TYR A 7 18.49 3.44 0.84
CA TYR A 7 17.79 4.59 1.44
C TYR A 7 18.07 4.69 2.95
N PHE A 8 18.00 3.56 3.66
CA PHE A 8 18.33 3.46 5.09
C PHE A 8 19.80 3.12 5.28
N ARG A 9 20.38 3.57 6.41
CA ARG A 9 21.77 3.27 6.82
C ARG A 9 22.01 1.80 7.24
N GLN A 10 20.98 0.96 7.19
CA GLN A 10 21.03 -0.45 7.55
C GLN A 10 20.31 -1.24 6.46
N TYR A 11 21.03 -2.16 5.81
CA TYR A 11 20.52 -2.91 4.66
C TYR A 11 21.30 -4.22 4.50
N CYS A 12 20.78 -5.15 3.68
CA CYS A 12 21.55 -6.29 3.19
C CYS A 12 22.10 -5.99 1.79
N SER A 13 23.27 -6.55 1.47
CA SER A 13 23.94 -6.44 0.16
C SER A 13 24.70 -7.72 -0.19
N ALA A 14 25.24 -7.80 -1.41
CA ALA A 14 25.93 -9.01 -1.88
C ALA A 14 27.33 -9.20 -1.28
N PHE A 15 28.07 -8.11 -1.05
CA PHE A 15 29.49 -8.14 -0.68
C PHE A 15 29.68 -7.67 0.77
N GLY A 16 29.55 -8.59 1.72
CA GLY A 16 29.64 -8.26 3.16
C GLY A 16 31.05 -7.80 3.58
N ASP A 17 32.07 -8.24 2.86
CA ASP A 17 33.47 -7.86 3.03
C ASP A 17 33.75 -6.39 2.67
N THR A 18 33.13 -5.86 1.60
CA THR A 18 33.28 -4.45 1.20
C THR A 18 32.23 -3.53 1.80
N ASP A 19 30.97 -3.97 1.84
CA ASP A 19 29.84 -3.07 2.08
C ASP A 19 29.52 -2.88 3.57
N SER A 20 30.05 -3.74 4.45
CA SER A 20 29.83 -3.64 5.91
C SER A 20 30.38 -2.33 6.48
N PHE A 21 31.52 -1.85 5.97
CA PHE A 21 32.09 -0.53 6.29
C PHE A 21 31.14 0.64 5.96
N PHE A 22 30.12 0.42 5.12
CA PHE A 22 29.12 1.39 4.70
C PHE A 22 27.70 1.06 5.20
N GLY A 23 27.57 0.19 6.22
CA GLY A 23 26.30 -0.12 6.88
C GLY A 23 25.56 -1.37 6.39
N SER A 24 26.18 -2.18 5.51
CA SER A 24 25.62 -3.48 5.15
C SER A 24 25.65 -4.48 6.32
N ARG A 25 24.64 -5.33 6.38
CA ARG A 25 24.53 -6.51 7.25
C ARG A 25 24.94 -7.80 6.55
N GLY A 26 25.54 -7.71 5.36
CA GLY A 26 25.88 -8.85 4.52
C GLY A 26 24.70 -9.35 3.69
N SER A 27 24.80 -10.61 3.26
CA SER A 27 23.82 -11.32 2.43
C SER A 27 22.46 -11.44 3.12
N PHE A 28 21.38 -11.23 2.35
CA PHE A 28 20.01 -11.34 2.88
C PHE A 28 19.68 -12.76 3.33
N LEU A 29 20.18 -13.80 2.65
CA LEU A 29 19.87 -15.21 2.96
C LEU A 29 20.57 -15.70 4.24
N ASP A 30 21.60 -14.99 4.68
CA ASP A 30 22.34 -15.26 5.91
C ASP A 30 21.86 -14.37 7.08
N PHE A 31 21.14 -13.28 6.78
CA PHE A 31 20.63 -12.34 7.76
C PHE A 31 19.35 -12.86 8.43
N LYS A 32 19.42 -13.15 9.74
CA LYS A 32 18.33 -13.77 10.51
C LYS A 32 17.74 -12.80 11.56
N PRO A 33 16.92 -11.81 11.16
CA PRO A 33 16.25 -10.92 12.10
C PRO A 33 15.14 -11.65 12.86
N VAL A 34 15.12 -11.50 14.18
CA VAL A 34 13.99 -11.95 15.01
C VAL A 34 12.82 -10.95 14.98
N SER A 35 13.09 -9.66 14.80
CA SER A 35 12.04 -8.62 14.77
C SER A 35 12.39 -7.47 13.82
N GLY A 36 11.37 -6.72 13.43
CA GLY A 36 11.50 -5.53 12.57
C GLY A 36 10.48 -5.47 11.44
N SER A 37 10.52 -4.37 10.69
CA SER A 37 9.74 -4.21 9.45
C SER A 37 10.70 -3.86 8.32
N PHE A 38 10.70 -4.68 7.27
CA PHE A 38 11.70 -4.68 6.21
C PHE A 38 11.07 -4.45 4.85
N GLN A 39 11.78 -3.74 3.98
CA GLN A 39 11.47 -3.61 2.56
C GLN A 39 12.37 -4.57 1.78
N VAL A 40 11.80 -5.35 0.86
CA VAL A 40 12.54 -6.32 0.04
C VAL A 40 12.21 -6.08 -1.43
N ASN A 41 13.19 -5.61 -2.21
CA ASN A 41 13.14 -5.55 -3.67
C ASN A 41 14.33 -6.39 -4.18
N PRO A 42 14.14 -7.70 -4.40
CA PRO A 42 15.21 -8.60 -4.82
C PRO A 42 15.63 -8.32 -6.28
N PRO A 43 16.90 -8.61 -6.65
CA PRO A 43 17.30 -8.62 -8.06
C PRO A 43 16.46 -9.59 -8.90
N TYR A 44 16.34 -9.32 -10.20
CA TYR A 44 15.59 -10.15 -11.16
C TYR A 44 16.35 -11.45 -11.51
N CYS A 45 16.24 -12.42 -10.61
CA CYS A 45 16.72 -13.79 -10.75
C CYS A 45 15.69 -14.69 -10.02
N GLU A 46 15.02 -15.60 -10.76
CA GLU A 46 13.89 -16.40 -10.25
C GLU A 46 14.32 -17.22 -9.03
N GLU A 47 15.52 -17.80 -9.06
CA GLU A 47 16.11 -18.60 -7.99
C GLU A 47 16.37 -17.77 -6.72
N LEU A 48 16.82 -16.52 -6.87
CA LEU A 48 17.07 -15.62 -5.73
C LEU A 48 15.77 -15.07 -5.15
N ILE A 49 14.77 -14.78 -5.98
CA ILE A 49 13.43 -14.41 -5.53
C ILE A 49 12.82 -15.56 -4.73
N ASP A 50 12.88 -16.78 -5.26
CA ASP A 50 12.34 -17.98 -4.59
C ASP A 50 13.07 -18.29 -3.28
N ALA A 51 14.41 -18.24 -3.26
CA ALA A 51 15.19 -18.41 -2.04
C ALA A 51 14.89 -17.32 -1.00
N SER A 52 14.64 -16.08 -1.44
CA SER A 52 14.27 -14.96 -0.56
C SER A 52 12.89 -15.16 0.07
N LEU A 53 11.90 -15.64 -0.70
CA LEU A 53 10.57 -15.97 -0.19
C LEU A 53 10.61 -17.13 0.81
N GLN A 54 11.31 -18.22 0.48
CA GLN A 54 11.55 -19.34 1.40
C GLN A 54 12.31 -18.93 2.67
N HIS A 55 13.15 -17.90 2.59
CA HIS A 55 13.84 -17.35 3.76
C HIS A 55 12.89 -16.51 4.63
N ILE A 56 12.08 -15.66 4.01
CA ILE A 56 11.05 -14.86 4.69
C ILE A 56 10.05 -15.75 5.44
N ASP A 57 9.48 -16.78 4.79
CA ASP A 57 8.53 -17.68 5.44
C ASP A 57 9.15 -18.36 6.68
N ARG A 58 10.40 -18.83 6.60
CA ARG A 58 11.12 -19.40 7.76
C ARG A 58 11.29 -18.38 8.88
N LEU A 59 11.74 -17.17 8.59
CA LEU A 59 11.90 -16.12 9.61
C LEU A 59 10.57 -15.75 10.28
N LEU A 60 9.47 -15.72 9.52
CA LEU A 60 8.11 -15.46 10.02
C LEU A 60 7.50 -16.65 10.79
N THR A 61 8.01 -17.86 10.55
CA THR A 61 7.67 -19.08 11.32
C THR A 61 8.43 -19.13 12.63
N ASP A 62 9.75 -18.91 12.58
CA ASP A 62 10.67 -19.12 13.69
C ASP A 62 10.58 -18.02 14.77
N SER A 63 10.01 -16.85 14.44
CA SER A 63 9.88 -15.72 15.36
C SER A 63 8.46 -15.48 15.88
N ALA A 64 8.35 -15.33 17.20
CA ALA A 64 7.16 -14.82 17.89
C ALA A 64 7.12 -13.28 17.99
N ASP A 65 8.26 -12.59 17.82
CA ASP A 65 8.34 -11.13 17.90
C ASP A 65 7.73 -10.46 16.65
N ALA A 66 7.38 -9.18 16.75
CA ALA A 66 6.80 -8.44 15.63
C ALA A 66 7.75 -8.38 14.42
N LEU A 67 7.40 -9.12 13.36
CA LEU A 67 8.22 -9.26 12.14
C LEU A 67 7.36 -9.10 10.86
N SER A 68 7.86 -8.27 9.94
CA SER A 68 7.13 -7.85 8.74
C SER A 68 8.09 -7.67 7.56
N PHE A 69 7.73 -8.21 6.40
CA PHE A 69 8.41 -7.98 5.12
C PHE A 69 7.41 -7.45 4.10
N ILE A 70 7.76 -6.32 3.47
CA ILE A 70 7.02 -5.77 2.34
C ILE A 70 7.85 -6.03 1.08
N VAL A 71 7.41 -6.99 0.28
CA VAL A 71 8.12 -7.47 -0.92
C VAL A 71 7.58 -6.74 -2.15
N PHE A 72 8.49 -6.28 -3.00
CA PHE A 72 8.21 -5.55 -4.24
C PHE A 72 8.78 -6.37 -5.39
N LEU A 73 7.93 -6.76 -6.34
CA LEU A 73 8.30 -7.56 -7.51
C LEU A 73 7.69 -6.92 -8.76
N GLN A 74 8.45 -6.79 -9.85
CA GLN A 74 7.85 -6.45 -11.14
C GLN A 74 6.95 -7.59 -11.63
N GLU A 75 5.84 -7.21 -12.25
CA GLU A 75 4.81 -8.11 -12.76
C GLU A 75 5.31 -8.87 -14.00
N TRP A 76 5.36 -10.20 -13.94
CA TRP A 76 5.66 -11.08 -15.09
C TRP A 76 4.36 -11.65 -15.63
N LYS A 77 4.02 -11.31 -16.88
CA LYS A 77 2.77 -11.75 -17.52
C LYS A 77 2.90 -13.02 -18.36
N ASP A 78 4.07 -13.24 -18.97
CA ASP A 78 4.29 -14.40 -19.82
C ASP A 78 5.80 -14.76 -19.92
N PRO A 79 6.24 -15.93 -19.39
CA PRO A 79 5.54 -16.74 -18.41
C PRO A 79 5.52 -16.06 -17.03
N PRO A 80 4.51 -16.32 -16.17
CA PRO A 80 4.54 -15.86 -14.79
C PRO A 80 5.69 -16.51 -14.00
N LEU A 81 6.25 -15.78 -13.03
CA LEU A 81 7.22 -16.30 -12.06
C LEU A 81 6.62 -17.51 -11.31
N LYS A 82 7.32 -18.65 -11.31
CA LYS A 82 6.82 -19.90 -10.69
C LYS A 82 6.66 -19.76 -9.18
N CYS A 83 7.43 -18.88 -8.55
CA CYS A 83 7.38 -18.60 -7.12
C CYS A 83 6.17 -17.74 -6.69
N LEU A 84 5.35 -17.23 -7.62
CA LEU A 84 4.16 -16.44 -7.28
C LEU A 84 3.10 -17.26 -6.53
N SER A 85 2.95 -18.56 -6.84
CA SER A 85 2.05 -19.44 -6.09
C SER A 85 2.41 -19.50 -4.61
N LYS A 86 3.71 -19.53 -4.27
CA LYS A 86 4.18 -19.51 -2.88
C LYS A 86 3.77 -18.23 -2.14
N ILE A 87 3.72 -17.09 -2.83
CA ILE A 87 3.17 -15.86 -2.25
C ILE A 87 1.67 -16.03 -2.02
N GLU A 88 0.94 -16.53 -3.02
CA GLU A 88 -0.51 -16.68 -2.91
C GLU A 88 -0.92 -17.64 -1.79
N ASP A 89 -0.20 -18.74 -1.61
CA ASP A 89 -0.43 -19.77 -0.61
C ASP A 89 0.18 -19.45 0.77
N SER A 90 1.04 -18.41 0.90
CA SER A 90 1.74 -18.13 2.16
C SER A 90 0.75 -17.76 3.27
N PRO A 91 0.75 -18.47 4.42
CA PRO A 91 -0.11 -18.13 5.57
C PRO A 91 0.31 -16.82 6.24
N TYR A 92 1.41 -16.20 5.79
CA TYR A 92 1.90 -14.91 6.21
C TYR A 92 1.42 -13.74 5.34
N LYS A 93 0.82 -13.99 4.17
CA LYS A 93 0.23 -12.95 3.32
C LYS A 93 -0.89 -12.21 4.07
N ARG A 94 -0.82 -10.87 4.08
CA ARG A 94 -1.81 -9.98 4.72
C ARG A 94 -2.50 -9.05 3.75
N LYS A 95 -1.79 -8.62 2.70
CA LYS A 95 -2.30 -7.79 1.61
C LYS A 95 -1.41 -7.96 0.40
N GLN A 96 -2.01 -7.76 -0.77
CA GLN A 96 -1.34 -7.66 -2.06
C GLN A 96 -2.01 -6.53 -2.83
N VAL A 97 -1.22 -5.69 -3.50
CA VAL A 97 -1.69 -4.70 -4.47
C VAL A 97 -0.75 -4.69 -5.68
N VAL A 98 -1.21 -4.18 -6.81
CA VAL A 98 -0.38 -3.92 -7.99
C VAL A 98 -0.45 -2.44 -8.30
N VAL A 99 0.70 -1.80 -8.44
CA VAL A 99 0.82 -0.45 -9.00
C VAL A 99 1.08 -0.62 -10.48
N MET A 100 0.21 -0.08 -11.34
CA MET A 100 0.25 -0.39 -12.76
C MET A 100 1.48 0.18 -13.45
N GLY A 101 1.89 -0.47 -14.55
CA GLY A 101 2.89 0.09 -15.46
C GLY A 101 2.45 1.46 -15.96
N MET A 102 3.41 2.33 -16.19
CA MET A 102 3.25 3.76 -16.52
C MET A 102 2.68 4.66 -15.41
N GLU A 103 2.22 4.13 -14.28
CA GLU A 103 1.65 4.92 -13.16
C GLU A 103 2.66 5.18 -12.01
N HIS A 104 3.91 4.75 -12.14
CA HIS A 104 4.94 4.94 -11.11
C HIS A 104 6.36 5.07 -11.68
N GLU A 105 7.29 5.53 -10.84
CA GLU A 105 8.71 5.70 -11.17
C GLU A 105 9.61 4.80 -10.32
N TYR A 106 10.70 4.34 -10.93
CA TYR A 106 11.84 3.73 -10.23
C TYR A 106 13.04 4.67 -10.24
N ARG A 107 14.01 4.41 -9.35
CA ARG A 107 15.32 5.07 -9.36
C ARG A 107 16.34 4.21 -10.11
N HIS A 108 17.13 4.85 -10.98
CA HIS A 108 18.12 4.19 -11.82
C HIS A 108 19.23 3.52 -11.00
N GLY A 109 19.64 2.31 -11.39
CA GLY A 109 20.68 1.56 -10.66
C GLY A 109 22.03 2.29 -10.59
N LEU A 110 22.37 3.06 -11.64
CA LEU A 110 23.57 3.90 -11.70
C LEU A 110 23.35 5.31 -11.12
N GLN A 111 22.40 5.52 -10.19
CA GLN A 111 22.12 6.82 -9.57
C GLN A 111 23.32 7.53 -8.92
N HIS A 112 24.44 6.83 -8.73
CA HIS A 112 25.70 7.35 -8.20
C HIS A 112 26.61 7.98 -9.29
N CYS A 113 26.33 7.75 -10.58
CA CYS A 113 27.13 8.20 -11.71
C CYS A 113 26.37 9.10 -12.72
N ILE A 114 25.07 9.30 -12.56
CA ILE A 114 24.22 10.04 -13.53
C ILE A 114 23.67 11.35 -12.97
N PRO A 115 23.26 12.31 -13.83
CA PRO A 115 22.64 13.57 -13.40
C PRO A 115 21.36 13.34 -12.57
N LYS A 116 21.14 14.16 -11.53
CA LYS A 116 19.96 14.06 -10.65
C LYS A 116 18.62 14.12 -11.40
N SER A 117 18.58 14.82 -12.54
CA SER A 117 17.43 14.93 -13.44
C SER A 117 17.02 13.62 -14.13
N GLU A 118 17.95 12.67 -14.24
CA GLU A 118 17.78 11.38 -14.95
C GLU A 118 17.63 10.20 -13.99
N VAL A 119 17.70 10.45 -12.67
CA VAL A 119 17.68 9.38 -11.66
C VAL A 119 16.32 8.68 -11.59
N ASN A 120 15.21 9.40 -11.79
CA ASN A 120 13.89 8.79 -11.80
C ASN A 120 13.49 8.44 -13.25
N PHE A 121 12.96 7.24 -13.47
CA PHE A 121 12.40 6.82 -14.75
C PHE A 121 11.05 6.13 -14.54
N LYS A 122 10.11 6.34 -15.46
CA LYS A 122 8.78 5.73 -15.42
C LYS A 122 8.89 4.21 -15.65
N SER A 123 8.28 3.41 -14.77
CA SER A 123 8.22 1.95 -14.96
C SER A 123 7.28 1.63 -16.12
N ILE A 124 7.68 0.74 -17.03
CA ILE A 124 6.81 0.26 -18.11
C ILE A 124 5.98 -0.97 -17.71
N VAL A 125 6.40 -1.67 -16.65
CA VAL A 125 5.75 -2.86 -16.08
C VAL A 125 5.08 -2.53 -14.75
N GLY A 126 4.07 -3.32 -14.38
CA GLY A 126 3.46 -3.23 -13.05
C GLY A 126 4.44 -3.64 -11.95
N THR A 127 4.21 -3.13 -10.74
CA THR A 127 4.92 -3.55 -9.52
C THR A 127 3.91 -4.11 -8.54
N MET A 128 4.02 -5.41 -8.26
CA MET A 128 3.29 -6.07 -7.20
C MET A 128 3.96 -5.77 -5.84
N VAL A 129 3.15 -5.37 -4.87
CA VAL A 129 3.56 -5.10 -3.49
C VAL A 129 2.81 -6.03 -2.55
N VAL A 130 3.55 -6.79 -1.75
CA VAL A 130 3.03 -7.89 -0.92
C VAL A 130 3.48 -7.70 0.52
N TRP A 131 2.54 -7.79 1.48
CA TRP A 131 2.84 -7.76 2.91
C TRP A 131 2.83 -9.18 3.48
N LEU A 132 4.01 -9.66 3.88
CA LEU A 132 4.20 -10.94 4.56
C LEU A 132 4.53 -10.65 6.03
N GLN A 133 3.65 -11.04 6.96
CA GLN A 133 3.76 -10.67 8.38
C GLN A 133 3.30 -11.81 9.31
N ASN A 134 4.03 -12.07 10.39
CA ASN A 134 3.58 -12.94 11.47
C ASN A 134 2.50 -12.23 12.31
N ALA A 135 1.91 -12.93 13.28
CA ALA A 135 0.77 -12.38 14.03
C ALA A 135 1.12 -11.06 14.76
N ALA A 136 2.28 -11.00 15.41
CA ALA A 136 2.75 -9.79 16.10
C ALA A 136 3.12 -8.66 15.11
N GLY A 137 3.71 -8.99 13.97
CA GLY A 137 4.03 -8.05 12.89
C GLY A 137 2.77 -7.43 12.28
N TYR A 138 1.74 -8.22 12.03
CA TYR A 138 0.44 -7.75 11.57
C TYR A 138 -0.25 -6.88 12.63
N ALA A 139 -0.30 -7.30 13.90
CA ALA A 139 -0.89 -6.50 14.98
C ALA A 139 -0.25 -5.09 15.10
N ARG A 140 1.05 -4.97 14.80
CA ARG A 140 1.79 -3.69 14.86
C ARG A 140 1.71 -2.88 13.57
N TRP A 141 1.87 -3.52 12.41
CA TRP A 141 2.07 -2.90 11.11
C TRP A 141 1.08 -3.39 10.04
N ALA A 142 -0.14 -3.72 10.44
CA ALA A 142 -1.21 -4.13 9.52
C ALA A 142 -1.31 -3.18 8.32
N PRO A 143 -1.38 -3.69 7.08
CA PRO A 143 -1.71 -2.93 5.87
C PRO A 143 -3.21 -2.56 5.88
N THR A 144 -3.59 -1.66 6.78
CA THR A 144 -4.93 -1.04 6.78
C THR A 144 -5.12 -0.23 5.50
N GLU A 145 -6.37 -0.07 5.07
CA GLU A 145 -6.75 0.67 3.86
C GLU A 145 -6.06 2.03 3.77
N THR A 146 -6.20 2.87 4.80
CA THR A 146 -5.53 4.19 4.89
C THR A 146 -4.00 4.15 4.73
N ARG A 147 -3.33 3.07 5.18
CA ARG A 147 -1.87 2.90 5.04
C ARG A 147 -1.48 2.44 3.64
N VAL A 148 -2.33 1.61 3.01
CA VAL A 148 -2.17 1.16 1.63
C VAL A 148 -2.42 2.32 0.67
N ASP A 149 -3.47 3.10 0.87
CA ASP A 149 -3.79 4.28 0.07
C ASP A 149 -2.68 5.34 0.15
N ALA A 150 -2.15 5.60 1.36
CA ALA A 150 -1.02 6.50 1.54
C ALA A 150 0.25 6.02 0.81
N LEU A 151 0.45 4.70 0.67
CA LEU A 151 1.54 4.14 -0.15
C LEU A 151 1.26 4.31 -1.64
N LEU A 152 0.04 4.00 -2.10
CA LEU A 152 -0.36 4.14 -3.51
C LEU A 152 -0.30 5.61 -3.98
N GLU A 153 -0.69 6.56 -3.12
CA GLU A 153 -0.51 8.00 -3.37
C GLU A 153 0.98 8.38 -3.47
N ALA A 154 1.84 7.77 -2.64
CA ALA A 154 3.28 8.01 -2.67
C ALA A 154 3.98 7.43 -3.91
N PHE A 155 3.36 6.48 -4.62
CA PHE A 155 3.85 5.94 -5.89
C PHE A 155 3.61 6.88 -7.09
N ARG A 156 2.65 7.82 -7.00
CA ARG A 156 2.33 8.74 -8.10
C ARG A 156 3.54 9.58 -8.49
N PRO A 157 3.86 9.72 -9.79
CA PRO A 157 5.01 10.52 -10.26
C PRO A 157 4.98 11.94 -9.72
N GLY A 158 6.15 12.46 -9.32
CA GLY A 158 6.24 13.73 -8.57
C GLY A 158 5.56 14.91 -9.29
N ARG A 159 5.61 14.96 -10.63
CA ARG A 159 4.98 16.00 -11.44
C ARG A 159 3.45 16.04 -11.31
N GLU A 160 2.80 14.90 -11.12
CA GLU A 160 1.35 14.81 -10.96
C GLU A 160 0.96 15.20 -9.53
N ARG A 161 1.66 14.63 -8.53
CA ARG A 161 1.45 14.98 -7.11
C ARG A 161 1.65 16.48 -6.83
N ASP A 162 2.66 17.10 -7.44
CA ASP A 162 2.97 18.52 -7.21
C ASP A 162 2.00 19.44 -7.99
N ARG A 163 1.50 19.01 -9.16
CA ARG A 163 0.39 19.67 -9.88
C ARG A 163 -0.90 19.61 -9.07
N ASP A 164 -1.27 18.45 -8.56
CA ASP A 164 -2.56 18.25 -7.90
C ASP A 164 -2.59 18.98 -6.53
N LYS A 165 -1.44 19.09 -5.85
CA LYS A 165 -1.25 20.02 -4.71
C LYS A 165 -1.44 21.49 -5.10
N ALA A 166 -0.88 21.93 -6.22
CA ALA A 166 -1.08 23.30 -6.71
C ALA A 166 -2.57 23.56 -6.98
N THR A 167 -3.26 22.65 -7.67
CA THR A 167 -4.70 22.77 -7.99
C THR A 167 -5.56 22.80 -6.73
N ALA A 168 -5.30 21.92 -5.76
CA ALA A 168 -6.02 21.89 -4.48
C ALA A 168 -5.86 23.18 -3.65
N THR A 169 -4.75 23.91 -3.83
CA THR A 169 -4.49 25.20 -3.17
C THR A 169 -5.21 26.38 -3.88
N THR A 170 -5.76 26.16 -5.07
CA THR A 170 -6.38 27.22 -5.91
C THR A 170 -7.91 27.23 -5.95
N VAL A 171 -8.59 26.32 -5.23
CA VAL A 171 -10.06 26.33 -5.14
C VAL A 171 -10.51 27.52 -4.28
N PRO A 172 -11.19 28.54 -4.84
CA PRO A 172 -11.67 29.65 -4.03
C PRO A 172 -12.90 29.19 -3.24
N VAL A 173 -12.85 29.30 -1.91
CA VAL A 173 -14.06 29.24 -1.09
C VAL A 173 -14.93 30.44 -1.48
N GLN A 174 -16.04 30.20 -2.20
CA GLN A 174 -17.00 31.27 -2.45
C GLN A 174 -17.61 31.71 -1.11
N PRO A 175 -17.53 33.01 -0.75
CA PRO A 175 -18.26 33.51 0.40
C PRO A 175 -19.75 33.48 0.08
N SER A 176 -20.55 32.84 0.93
CA SER A 176 -22.01 32.95 0.85
C SER A 176 -22.42 34.39 1.15
N CYS A 177 -22.79 35.13 0.10
CA CYS A 177 -23.23 36.51 0.24
C CYS A 177 -24.56 36.57 1.00
N SER A 178 -24.51 37.02 2.25
CA SER A 178 -25.69 37.37 3.04
C SER A 178 -26.29 38.67 2.49
N ALA A 179 -27.56 38.67 2.12
CA ALA A 179 -28.32 39.88 1.81
C ALA A 179 -29.48 40.02 2.81
N SER A 180 -29.51 41.13 3.53
CA SER A 180 -30.45 41.35 4.64
C SER A 180 -31.47 42.45 4.36
N ALA A 181 -32.72 42.14 4.69
CA ALA A 181 -33.84 43.03 5.02
C ALA A 181 -34.51 43.88 3.93
N SER A 182 -35.82 43.63 3.75
CA SER A 182 -36.89 44.65 3.69
C SER A 182 -38.24 44.00 3.98
N SER A 183 -38.96 44.52 4.99
CA SER A 183 -40.39 44.29 5.26
C SER A 183 -41.15 45.59 4.88
N PRO A 184 -42.47 45.60 4.58
CA PRO A 184 -43.59 45.01 5.36
C PRO A 184 -44.50 44.09 4.48
N ASP A 185 -45.73 43.66 4.83
CA ASP A 185 -46.64 44.01 5.94
C ASP A 185 -47.59 42.84 6.34
N VAL A 186 -48.50 43.09 7.28
CA VAL A 186 -49.49 42.18 7.90
C VAL A 186 -50.77 42.01 7.06
N VAL A 187 -51.29 40.77 6.89
CA VAL A 187 -52.71 40.38 7.07
C VAL A 187 -52.84 38.88 7.48
N THR A 188 -53.88 38.59 8.27
CA THR A 188 -54.23 37.41 9.09
C THR A 188 -54.84 36.16 8.39
N ALA A 189 -54.93 35.07 9.17
CA ALA A 189 -55.81 33.86 9.07
C ALA A 189 -55.30 32.65 8.24
N GLY A 190 -55.50 31.39 8.65
CA GLY A 190 -56.07 30.82 9.90
C GLY A 190 -56.25 29.28 9.84
N ASN A 191 -56.45 28.63 11.01
CA ASN A 191 -56.73 27.18 11.25
C ASN A 191 -55.61 26.16 10.89
N SER A 192 -55.17 25.26 11.79
CA SER A 192 -55.86 24.06 12.36
C SER A 192 -56.11 22.98 11.28
N SER A 193 -55.71 21.70 11.43
CA SER A 193 -55.75 20.83 12.62
C SER A 193 -54.75 19.65 12.54
N ALA A 194 -54.57 18.90 13.63
CA ALA A 194 -53.73 17.69 13.73
C ALA A 194 -54.59 16.37 13.73
N PRO A 195 -54.18 15.20 14.25
CA PRO A 195 -53.82 14.04 13.42
C PRO A 195 -54.54 12.71 13.75
N GLY A 196 -54.26 11.64 12.99
CA GLY A 196 -54.66 10.23 13.25
C GLY A 196 -54.50 9.37 11.97
N GLU A 197 -54.40 8.04 11.99
CA GLU A 197 -54.28 7.07 13.10
C GLU A 197 -53.78 5.70 12.53
N ILE A 198 -53.49 4.69 13.38
CA ILE A 198 -52.94 3.36 13.01
C ILE A 198 -54.01 2.27 13.25
N PRO A 199 -54.09 1.20 12.43
CA PRO A 199 -53.94 -0.18 12.96
C PRO A 199 -53.17 -1.11 11.97
N ALA A 200 -52.15 -1.87 12.36
CA ALA A 200 -52.12 -3.08 13.21
C ALA A 200 -52.77 -4.36 12.59
N THR A 201 -51.94 -5.36 12.23
CA THR A 201 -52.08 -6.83 12.48
C THR A 201 -50.97 -7.64 11.77
N GLY A 202 -50.60 -8.83 12.29
CA GLY A 202 -49.67 -9.80 11.65
C GLY A 202 -50.34 -11.18 11.56
N PRO A 203 -49.63 -12.32 11.68
CA PRO A 203 -48.26 -12.68 11.24
C PRO A 203 -48.24 -13.94 10.34
N GLY A 204 -47.10 -14.28 9.72
CA GLY A 204 -46.97 -15.53 8.95
C GLY A 204 -45.52 -15.98 8.63
N LYS A 205 -45.24 -17.27 8.85
CA LYS A 205 -44.02 -18.05 8.53
C LYS A 205 -44.48 -19.48 8.17
N PRO A 206 -43.64 -20.41 7.69
CA PRO A 206 -42.45 -20.28 6.82
C PRO A 206 -42.43 -21.34 5.67
N SER A 207 -41.51 -21.24 4.69
CA SER A 207 -40.98 -22.43 3.97
C SER A 207 -39.74 -22.15 3.08
N THR A 208 -38.68 -22.92 3.34
CA THR A 208 -37.60 -23.35 2.40
C THR A 208 -38.10 -24.57 1.56
N PRO A 209 -37.42 -25.12 0.51
CA PRO A 209 -35.98 -25.45 0.47
C PRO A 209 -35.24 -25.46 -0.91
N ALA A 210 -33.96 -25.88 -0.87
CA ALA A 210 -33.10 -26.45 -1.94
C ALA A 210 -32.76 -25.53 -3.15
N THR A 211 -31.51 -25.34 -3.60
CA THR A 211 -30.24 -26.12 -3.54
C THR A 211 -30.22 -27.41 -4.35
N VAL A 212 -29.69 -27.31 -5.57
CA VAL A 212 -28.76 -28.24 -6.20
C VAL A 212 -27.56 -27.41 -6.66
#